data_AF-A0A7X6YE27-F1
#
_entry.id   AF-A0A7X6YE27-F1
#
_cell.length_a   1.000
_cell.length_b   1.000
_cell.length_c   1.000
_cell.angle_alpha   90.00
_cell.angle_beta   90.00
_cell.angle_gamma   90.00
#
_symmetry.space_group_name_H-M   'P 1'
#
loop_
_entity.id
_entity.type
_entity.pdbx_description
1 polymer ?
#
loop_
_entity_poly.entity_id
_entity_poly.type
_entity_poly.pdbx_seq_one_letter_code
_entity_poly.pdbx_strand_id
1 'polypeptide(L)'
;MKQVQDGLVLFLAVTGLLATGASAAVHTWDGGGADNNWSSADNWDAAGIPASASNTTVRMAGNTRLAPVQDIAAPFILNRLDYVRFASGTANDTVLSPDGDPLRFVPDGATPPRLWLDRWADCNLNNDIEIPQGVTLLAEIGTWGLNLRGLISGEGGIDKQQQAGALRLYHADNTFSGGLIVRAANSAWYHVSVNASGAMGTGPVSLYGGAIATNVANAGGLILNGTATHTNTIRLFAHSPIHGHGTVTLSGPVDLGAYTLHLRGNGTTTASGAIAGSGAQALIKSDAGRWIL
;
A
#
# COMPACT_ATOMS: atom_id res chain seq x y z
N MET A 1 -81.50 8.66 -21.06
CA MET A 1 -80.95 8.01 -19.85
C MET A 1 -79.57 7.48 -20.20
N LYS A 2 -78.53 8.15 -19.69
CA LYS A 2 -77.12 7.77 -19.83
C LYS A 2 -76.82 6.65 -18.83
N GLN A 3 -76.09 5.61 -19.24
CA GLN A 3 -75.28 4.82 -18.32
C GLN A 3 -73.89 4.62 -18.93
N VAL A 4 -72.90 4.92 -18.10
CA VAL A 4 -71.49 5.16 -18.40
C VAL A 4 -70.69 3.87 -18.26
N GLN A 5 -69.63 3.77 -19.04
CA GLN A 5 -68.64 2.70 -19.08
C GLN A 5 -67.81 2.65 -17.79
N ASP A 6 -67.70 1.48 -17.15
CA ASP A 6 -66.71 1.23 -16.10
C ASP A 6 -65.46 0.58 -16.73
N GLY A 7 -64.43 1.40 -16.93
CA GLY A 7 -63.08 0.95 -17.30
C GLY A 7 -62.22 0.74 -16.05
N LEU A 8 -61.83 -0.50 -15.80
CA LEU A 8 -60.91 -0.89 -14.74
C LEU A 8 -59.47 -0.49 -15.13
N VAL A 9 -58.91 0.53 -14.48
CA VAL A 9 -57.50 0.93 -14.61
C VAL A 9 -56.68 0.20 -13.54
N LEU A 10 -55.80 -0.72 -13.96
CA LEU A 10 -54.84 -1.40 -13.11
C LEU A 10 -53.61 -0.49 -12.89
N PHE A 11 -53.45 0.06 -11.69
CA PHE A 11 -52.25 0.78 -11.29
C PHE A 11 -51.14 -0.21 -10.91
N LEU A 12 -50.10 -0.29 -11.73
CA LEU A 12 -48.86 -1.03 -11.40
C LEU A 12 -47.96 -0.12 -10.55
N ALA A 13 -47.88 -0.36 -9.25
CA ALA A 13 -46.96 0.33 -8.36
C ALA A 13 -45.54 -0.23 -8.54
N VAL A 14 -44.66 0.54 -9.18
CA VAL A 14 -43.21 0.26 -9.21
C VAL A 14 -42.63 0.71 -7.87
N THR A 15 -42.41 -0.22 -6.95
CA THR A 15 -41.62 0.02 -5.74
C THR A 15 -40.15 0.10 -6.13
N GLY A 16 -39.66 1.33 -6.32
CA GLY A 16 -38.24 1.61 -6.46
C GLY A 16 -37.50 1.21 -5.19
N LEU A 17 -36.70 0.15 -5.27
CA LEU A 17 -35.74 -0.21 -4.23
C LEU A 17 -34.68 0.89 -4.18
N LEU A 18 -34.87 1.86 -3.29
CA LEU A 18 -33.86 2.87 -2.99
C LEU A 18 -32.70 2.14 -2.32
N ALA A 19 -31.65 1.84 -3.08
CA ALA A 19 -30.37 1.45 -2.52
C ALA A 19 -29.83 2.65 -1.72
N THR A 20 -30.13 2.71 -0.43
CA THR A 20 -29.43 3.58 0.50
C THR A 20 -27.99 3.10 0.55
N GLY A 21 -27.10 3.77 -0.18
CA GLY A 21 -25.68 3.49 -0.10
C GLY A 21 -25.25 3.54 1.36
N ALA A 22 -24.74 2.43 1.88
CA ALA A 22 -24.17 2.40 3.22
C ALA A 22 -22.98 3.36 3.22
N SER A 23 -23.03 4.40 4.05
CA SER A 23 -21.88 5.27 4.26
C SER A 23 -20.78 4.47 4.94
N ALA A 24 -19.53 4.62 4.50
CA ALA A 24 -18.39 3.98 5.14
C ALA A 24 -18.31 4.43 6.61
N ALA A 25 -18.37 3.48 7.55
CA ALA A 25 -18.27 3.78 8.97
C ALA A 25 -16.81 4.15 9.28
N VAL A 26 -16.60 5.35 9.82
CA VAL A 26 -15.27 5.83 10.22
C VAL A 26 -15.17 5.75 11.73
N HIS A 27 -14.16 5.03 12.21
CA HIS A 27 -13.85 4.91 13.63
C HIS A 27 -12.47 5.50 13.87
N THR A 28 -12.39 6.50 14.74
CA THR A 28 -11.13 7.19 15.01
C THR A 28 -10.51 6.69 16.30
N TRP A 29 -9.31 6.12 16.21
CA TRP A 29 -8.47 5.83 17.36
C TRP A 29 -7.92 7.13 17.95
N ASP A 30 -8.33 7.44 19.17
CA ASP A 30 -7.84 8.57 19.94
C ASP A 30 -6.93 8.15 21.11
N GLY A 31 -7.00 6.87 21.52
CA GLY A 31 -6.20 6.31 22.61
C GLY A 31 -6.60 6.85 24.00
N GLY A 32 -7.86 7.20 24.20
CA GLY A 32 -8.40 7.79 25.44
C GLY A 32 -8.59 6.83 26.63
N GLY A 33 -8.62 5.50 26.40
CA GLY A 33 -9.01 4.50 27.39
C GLY A 33 -7.93 4.16 28.43
N ALA A 34 -7.90 2.93 28.96
CA ALA A 34 -6.89 2.46 29.92
C ALA A 34 -5.80 1.53 29.32
N ASP A 35 -6.06 0.94 28.15
CA ASP A 35 -5.17 -0.02 27.47
C ASP A 35 -5.02 0.28 25.96
N ASN A 36 -4.26 -0.55 25.25
CA ASN A 36 -4.01 -0.39 23.81
C ASN A 36 -5.02 -1.16 22.94
N ASN A 37 -6.09 -1.76 23.48
CA ASN A 37 -6.89 -2.72 22.73
C ASN A 37 -7.92 -2.04 21.84
N TRP A 38 -8.13 -2.57 20.62
CA TRP A 38 -9.20 -2.13 19.73
C TRP A 38 -10.59 -2.49 20.30
N SER A 39 -10.71 -3.54 21.11
CA SER A 39 -11.98 -3.89 21.78
C SER A 39 -12.40 -2.92 22.88
N SER A 40 -11.52 -2.00 23.32
CA SER A 40 -11.80 -1.05 24.40
C SER A 40 -12.46 0.21 23.84
N ALA A 41 -13.76 0.37 24.11
CA ALA A 41 -14.56 1.48 23.57
C ALA A 41 -13.98 2.87 23.88
N ASP A 42 -13.37 3.05 25.05
CA ASP A 42 -12.80 4.32 25.48
C ASP A 42 -11.55 4.76 24.67
N ASN A 43 -10.99 3.89 23.82
CA ASN A 43 -9.90 4.24 22.91
C ASN A 43 -10.36 4.81 21.55
N TRP A 44 -11.67 4.86 21.34
CA TRP A 44 -12.29 5.29 20.09
C TRP A 44 -13.10 6.56 20.32
N ASP A 45 -13.28 7.31 19.23
CA ASP A 45 -14.21 8.43 19.19
C ASP A 45 -15.67 8.01 19.45
N ALA A 46 -16.60 8.96 19.36
CA ALA A 46 -18.02 8.72 19.60
C ALA A 46 -18.66 7.68 18.64
N ALA A 47 -17.99 7.28 17.55
CA ALA A 47 -18.46 6.18 16.71
C ALA A 47 -18.24 4.79 17.35
N GLY A 48 -17.42 4.72 18.41
CA GLY A 48 -17.18 3.52 19.19
C GLY A 48 -16.31 2.48 18.48
N ILE A 49 -16.35 1.25 19.01
CA ILE A 49 -15.56 0.11 18.54
C ILE A 49 -15.84 -0.17 17.05
N PRO A 50 -14.82 -0.30 16.19
CA PRO A 50 -15.01 -0.57 14.77
C PRO A 50 -15.55 -1.99 14.55
N ALA A 51 -16.58 -2.09 13.71
CA ALA A 51 -17.05 -3.39 13.23
C ALA A 51 -16.10 -3.96 12.15
N SER A 52 -15.86 -5.27 12.16
CA SER A 52 -15.12 -5.97 11.09
C SER A 52 -16.01 -6.09 9.84
N ALA A 53 -15.83 -5.22 8.85
CA ALA A 53 -16.66 -5.15 7.65
C ALA A 53 -15.94 -4.50 6.47
N SER A 54 -16.37 -4.83 5.26
CA SER A 54 -15.76 -4.33 4.01
C SER A 54 -15.99 -2.84 3.76
N ASN A 55 -16.81 -2.16 4.55
CA ASN A 55 -17.03 -0.70 4.49
C ASN A 55 -16.45 0.03 5.72
N THR A 56 -15.66 -0.65 6.55
CA THR A 56 -15.04 -0.07 7.74
C THR A 56 -13.80 0.74 7.35
N THR A 57 -13.73 1.97 7.87
CA THR A 57 -12.54 2.81 7.88
C THR A 57 -12.03 2.95 9.30
N VAL A 58 -10.80 2.50 9.54
CA VAL A 58 -10.08 2.73 10.80
C VAL A 58 -9.16 3.93 10.60
N ARG A 59 -9.33 4.96 11.42
CA ARG A 59 -8.54 6.19 11.38
C ARG A 59 -7.67 6.30 12.62
N MET A 60 -6.37 6.20 12.44
CA MET A 60 -5.37 6.34 13.49
C MET A 60 -4.98 7.82 13.62
N ALA A 61 -5.54 8.52 14.62
CA ALA A 61 -5.34 9.96 14.81
C ALA A 61 -4.62 10.32 16.12
N GLY A 62 -4.73 9.50 17.15
CA GLY A 62 -4.22 9.79 18.50
C GLY A 62 -2.70 10.03 18.61
N ASN A 63 -2.30 10.74 19.68
CA ASN A 63 -0.90 10.89 20.11
C ASN A 63 -0.59 10.18 21.44
N THR A 64 -1.58 9.50 22.01
CA THR A 64 -1.45 8.56 23.14
C THR A 64 -1.64 7.14 22.61
N ARG A 65 -1.19 6.14 23.39
CA ARG A 65 -1.37 4.71 23.06
C ARG A 65 -0.95 4.38 21.63
N LEU A 66 0.33 4.63 21.37
CA LEU A 66 0.91 4.64 20.03
C LEU A 66 1.16 3.25 19.43
N ALA A 67 0.77 2.19 20.14
CA ALA A 67 0.85 0.81 19.68
C ALA A 67 -0.50 0.12 19.90
N PRO A 68 -1.56 0.54 19.18
CA PRO A 68 -2.87 -0.05 19.33
C PRO A 68 -2.86 -1.51 18.88
N VAL A 69 -3.49 -2.40 19.64
CA VAL A 69 -3.54 -3.84 19.43
C VAL A 69 -4.93 -4.19 18.90
N GLN A 70 -4.98 -4.64 17.65
CA GLN A 70 -6.21 -5.13 17.05
C GLN A 70 -6.51 -6.53 17.61
N ASP A 71 -7.62 -6.66 18.34
CA ASP A 71 -8.03 -7.86 19.08
C ASP A 71 -9.53 -8.19 18.93
N ILE A 72 -10.18 -7.61 17.92
CA ILE A 72 -11.63 -7.74 17.70
C ILE A 72 -11.97 -9.01 16.90
N ALA A 73 -11.14 -9.35 15.91
CA ALA A 73 -11.38 -10.44 14.96
C ALA A 73 -10.08 -10.83 14.26
N ALA A 74 -9.97 -12.09 13.84
CA ALA A 74 -8.83 -12.65 13.13
C ALA A 74 -9.28 -13.43 11.87
N PRO A 75 -9.18 -12.86 10.65
CA PRO A 75 -8.75 -11.49 10.36
C PRO A 75 -9.85 -10.44 10.63
N PHE A 76 -9.43 -9.21 10.88
CA PHE A 76 -10.30 -8.04 10.87
C PHE A 76 -10.47 -7.49 9.46
N ILE A 77 -11.70 -7.43 8.98
CA ILE A 77 -12.05 -6.96 7.64
C ILE A 77 -12.24 -5.45 7.68
N LEU A 78 -11.59 -4.75 6.75
CA LEU A 78 -11.71 -3.31 6.58
C LEU A 78 -11.49 -2.90 5.12
N ASN A 79 -11.97 -1.72 4.75
CA ASN A 79 -11.63 -1.09 3.48
C ASN A 79 -10.40 -0.20 3.63
N ARG A 80 -10.34 0.60 4.71
CA ARG A 80 -9.35 1.68 4.85
C ARG A 80 -8.68 1.66 6.21
N LEU A 81 -7.36 1.84 6.19
CA LEU A 81 -6.57 2.19 7.36
C LEU A 81 -5.83 3.50 7.07
N ASP A 82 -6.18 4.52 7.85
CA ASP A 82 -5.75 5.90 7.64
C ASP A 82 -4.90 6.37 8.80
N TYR A 83 -3.63 6.71 8.56
CA TYR A 83 -2.78 7.44 9.51
C TYR A 83 -2.92 8.92 9.25
N VAL A 84 -3.61 9.61 10.15
CA VAL A 84 -3.89 11.04 10.00
C VAL A 84 -3.08 11.86 10.99
N ARG A 85 -2.97 13.16 10.68
CA ARG A 85 -2.33 14.11 11.58
C ARG A 85 -3.10 14.21 12.87
N PHE A 86 -2.37 14.36 13.98
CA PHE A 86 -2.99 14.73 15.22
C PHE A 86 -3.31 16.22 15.21
N ALA A 87 -4.50 16.60 15.67
CA ALA A 87 -4.96 17.98 15.69
C ALA A 87 -4.36 18.77 16.89
N SER A 88 -3.02 18.80 17.01
CA SER A 88 -2.32 19.50 18.10
C SER A 88 -1.64 20.80 17.69
N GLY A 89 -1.54 21.09 16.38
CA GLY A 89 -0.71 22.20 15.90
C GLY A 89 0.80 22.00 16.14
N THR A 90 1.25 20.79 16.48
CA THR A 90 2.67 20.47 16.63
C THR A 90 3.34 20.27 15.28
N ALA A 91 4.64 20.58 15.20
CA ALA A 91 5.40 20.47 13.95
C ALA A 91 5.67 19.02 13.53
N ASN A 92 5.54 18.05 14.44
CA ASN A 92 5.67 16.62 14.16
C ASN A 92 4.60 15.85 14.94
N ASP A 93 4.15 14.74 14.37
CA ASP A 93 3.33 13.76 15.06
C ASP A 93 4.23 12.67 15.68
N THR A 94 3.72 11.93 16.67
CA THR A 94 4.42 10.75 17.18
C THR A 94 4.15 9.53 16.30
N VAL A 95 5.10 8.59 16.24
CA VAL A 95 4.95 7.37 15.43
C VAL A 95 3.79 6.52 15.96
N LEU A 96 2.90 6.07 15.07
CA LEU A 96 1.87 5.05 15.37
C LEU A 96 2.31 3.69 14.82
N SER A 97 2.14 2.64 15.61
CA SER A 97 2.58 1.28 15.33
C SER A 97 1.52 0.24 15.71
N PRO A 98 0.33 0.23 15.05
CA PRO A 98 -0.64 -0.84 15.24
C PRO A 98 -0.03 -2.23 15.08
N ASP A 99 -0.53 -3.15 15.90
CA ASP A 99 -0.14 -4.56 15.98
C ASP A 99 -1.37 -5.43 16.30
N GLY A 100 -1.19 -6.73 16.49
CA GLY A 100 -2.25 -7.67 16.86
C GLY A 100 -2.68 -8.58 15.70
N ASP A 101 -3.94 -8.98 15.71
CA ASP A 101 -4.49 -9.95 14.75
C ASP A 101 -4.43 -9.44 13.28
N PRO A 102 -4.49 -10.34 12.28
CA PRO A 102 -4.34 -9.95 10.87
C PRO A 102 -5.44 -9.02 10.35
N LEU A 103 -5.08 -8.12 9.43
CA LEU A 103 -6.00 -7.24 8.73
C LEU A 103 -6.28 -7.75 7.30
N ARG A 104 -7.55 -7.84 6.91
CA ARG A 104 -7.97 -8.23 5.56
C ARG A 104 -8.58 -7.05 4.82
N PHE A 105 -7.90 -6.58 3.78
CA PHE A 105 -8.33 -5.44 2.99
C PHE A 105 -9.30 -5.86 1.88
N VAL A 106 -10.55 -5.38 1.96
CA VAL A 106 -11.63 -5.77 1.04
C VAL A 106 -12.30 -4.53 0.44
N PRO A 107 -12.60 -4.51 -0.87
CA PRO A 107 -13.38 -3.42 -1.47
C PRO A 107 -14.81 -3.35 -0.89
N ASP A 108 -15.37 -2.14 -0.79
CA ASP A 108 -16.75 -1.92 -0.32
C ASP A 108 -17.80 -1.98 -1.45
N GLY A 109 -17.37 -2.38 -2.65
CA GLY A 109 -18.17 -2.43 -3.88
C GLY A 109 -17.97 -1.21 -4.80
N ALA A 110 -17.66 -0.03 -4.26
CA ALA A 110 -17.43 1.19 -5.03
C ALA A 110 -15.99 1.71 -4.92
N THR A 111 -15.33 1.44 -3.80
CA THR A 111 -13.99 1.93 -3.48
C THR A 111 -13.00 0.77 -3.29
N PRO A 112 -11.82 0.84 -3.94
CA PRO A 112 -10.75 -0.10 -3.67
C PRO A 112 -10.21 0.11 -2.25
N PRO A 113 -9.71 -0.94 -1.58
CA PRO A 113 -9.15 -0.78 -0.26
C PRO A 113 -7.86 0.04 -0.28
N ARG A 114 -7.59 0.73 0.83
CA ARG A 114 -6.53 1.74 0.91
C ARG A 114 -5.77 1.74 2.23
N LEU A 115 -4.45 1.82 2.13
CA LEU A 115 -3.55 2.35 3.15
C LEU A 115 -3.28 3.82 2.82
N TRP A 116 -3.62 4.73 3.74
CA TRP A 116 -3.35 6.16 3.57
C TRP A 116 -2.53 6.70 4.73
N LEU A 117 -1.51 7.51 4.41
CA LEU A 117 -0.68 8.17 5.42
C LEU A 117 -0.50 9.65 5.07
N ASP A 118 -1.06 10.53 5.90
CA ASP A 118 -0.80 11.98 5.91
C ASP A 118 -0.24 12.47 7.27
N ARG A 119 0.06 11.51 8.15
CA ARG A 119 0.69 11.77 9.44
C ARG A 119 2.11 12.30 9.28
N TRP A 120 2.51 13.23 10.15
CA TRP A 120 3.85 13.81 10.13
C TRP A 120 4.88 12.97 10.89
N ALA A 121 4.94 11.69 10.55
CA ALA A 121 5.88 10.72 11.11
C ALA A 121 5.97 9.48 10.21
N ASP A 122 7.14 8.83 10.21
CA ASP A 122 7.23 7.46 9.70
C ASP A 122 6.44 6.51 10.60
N CYS A 123 5.40 5.87 10.08
CA CYS A 123 4.55 4.95 10.86
C CYS A 123 4.85 3.49 10.56
N ASN A 124 4.42 2.61 11.46
CA ASN A 124 4.52 1.16 11.29
C ASN A 124 3.13 0.55 11.17
N LEU A 125 3.06 -0.57 10.44
CA LEU A 125 1.96 -1.52 10.50
C LEU A 125 2.57 -2.90 10.77
N ASN A 126 2.39 -3.38 12.00
CA ASN A 126 2.96 -4.65 12.45
C ASN A 126 2.01 -5.83 12.23
N ASN A 127 0.70 -5.58 12.12
CA ASN A 127 -0.26 -6.60 11.77
C ASN A 127 0.11 -7.28 10.45
N ASP A 128 -0.17 -8.58 10.38
CA ASP A 128 -0.22 -9.29 9.12
C ASP A 128 -1.34 -8.70 8.25
N ILE A 129 -1.15 -8.75 6.93
CA ILE A 129 -2.05 -8.21 5.92
C ILE A 129 -2.45 -9.33 4.96
N GLU A 130 -3.75 -9.51 4.75
CA GLU A 130 -4.30 -10.34 3.67
C GLU A 130 -4.89 -9.44 2.58
N ILE A 131 -4.44 -9.65 1.34
CA ILE A 131 -4.97 -9.00 0.13
C ILE A 131 -5.63 -10.09 -0.75
N PRO A 132 -6.97 -10.20 -0.75
CA PRO A 132 -7.68 -11.27 -1.46
C PRO A 132 -7.48 -11.25 -2.99
N GLN A 133 -7.88 -12.33 -3.64
CA GLN A 133 -7.87 -12.43 -5.10
C GLN A 133 -8.64 -11.28 -5.76
N GLY A 134 -8.06 -10.72 -6.82
CA GLY A 134 -8.67 -9.63 -7.59
C GLY A 134 -8.66 -8.28 -6.88
N VAL A 135 -8.05 -8.18 -5.70
CA VAL A 135 -7.94 -6.94 -4.93
C VAL A 135 -6.58 -6.28 -5.17
N THR A 136 -6.60 -4.97 -5.40
CA THR A 136 -5.41 -4.12 -5.36
C THR A 136 -5.52 -3.20 -4.16
N LEU A 137 -4.59 -3.34 -3.22
CA LEU A 137 -4.44 -2.43 -2.10
C LEU A 137 -3.72 -1.16 -2.55
N LEU A 138 -4.41 -0.03 -2.50
CA LEU A 138 -3.81 1.27 -2.80
C LEU A 138 -2.96 1.74 -1.62
N ALA A 139 -1.69 2.04 -1.86
CA ALA A 139 -0.80 2.66 -0.88
C ALA A 139 -0.60 4.14 -1.24
N GLU A 140 -1.35 5.02 -0.58
CA GLU A 140 -1.29 6.47 -0.75
C GLU A 140 -0.50 7.09 0.41
N ILE A 141 0.82 7.12 0.26
CA ILE A 141 1.74 7.59 1.30
C ILE A 141 2.17 9.02 0.98
N GLY A 142 1.66 9.99 1.75
CA GLY A 142 2.13 11.38 1.77
C GLY A 142 3.56 11.48 2.32
N THR A 143 4.02 12.66 2.70
CA THR A 143 5.46 13.02 2.75
C THR A 143 6.41 12.04 3.46
N TRP A 144 5.95 11.37 4.51
CA TRP A 144 6.74 10.44 5.33
C TRP A 144 6.67 9.00 4.79
N GLY A 145 6.93 8.00 5.61
CA GLY A 145 6.87 6.61 5.19
C GLY A 145 5.98 5.72 6.04
N LEU A 146 5.53 4.64 5.43
CA LEU A 146 4.82 3.54 6.07
C LEU A 146 5.66 2.28 5.99
N ASN A 147 5.98 1.73 7.15
CA ASN A 147 6.77 0.51 7.31
C ASN A 147 5.81 -0.67 7.49
N LEU A 148 5.68 -1.52 6.47
CA LEU A 148 4.94 -2.77 6.55
C LEU A 148 5.86 -3.86 7.09
N ARG A 149 5.56 -4.31 8.31
CA ARG A 149 6.41 -5.22 9.08
C ARG A 149 5.81 -6.61 9.25
N GLY A 150 4.49 -6.73 9.30
CA GLY A 150 3.79 -8.02 9.29
C GLY A 150 3.89 -8.73 7.94
N LEU A 151 3.51 -10.01 7.94
CA LEU A 151 3.41 -10.84 6.74
C LEU A 151 2.33 -10.27 5.81
N ILE A 152 2.63 -10.15 4.52
CA ILE A 152 1.67 -9.79 3.48
C ILE A 152 1.36 -11.02 2.63
N SER A 153 0.09 -11.39 2.58
CA SER A 153 -0.40 -12.63 1.96
C SER A 153 -1.61 -12.40 1.04
N GLY A 154 -2.03 -13.46 0.34
CA GLY A 154 -3.20 -13.47 -0.54
C GLY A 154 -2.88 -13.29 -2.02
N GLU A 155 -3.87 -13.42 -2.91
CA GLU A 155 -3.61 -13.38 -4.35
C GLU A 155 -3.63 -11.96 -4.95
N GLY A 156 -3.97 -10.96 -4.15
CA GLY A 156 -4.01 -9.56 -4.55
C GLY A 156 -2.65 -8.89 -4.60
N GLY A 157 -2.65 -7.61 -5.00
CA GLY A 157 -1.44 -6.82 -5.21
C GLY A 157 -1.43 -5.50 -4.44
N ILE A 158 -0.28 -4.83 -4.45
CA ILE A 158 -0.10 -3.48 -3.87
C ILE A 158 0.19 -2.50 -4.99
N ASP A 159 -0.49 -1.35 -4.99
CA ASP A 159 -0.19 -0.24 -5.90
C ASP A 159 0.23 1.01 -5.11
N LYS A 160 1.55 1.25 -5.03
CA LYS A 160 2.10 2.49 -4.47
C LYS A 160 1.81 3.63 -5.43
N GLN A 161 0.94 4.53 -4.97
CA GLN A 161 0.47 5.69 -5.71
C GLN A 161 1.55 6.80 -5.76
N GLN A 162 1.27 7.84 -6.56
CA GLN A 162 2.23 8.90 -6.90
C GLN A 162 2.45 9.96 -5.82
N GLN A 163 2.02 9.77 -4.57
CA GLN A 163 2.32 10.74 -3.50
C GLN A 163 3.81 10.65 -3.11
N ALA A 164 4.39 11.81 -2.75
CA ALA A 164 5.73 11.90 -2.19
C ALA A 164 5.71 11.20 -0.84
N GLY A 165 6.36 10.05 -0.69
CA GLY A 165 6.28 9.23 0.51
C GLY A 165 6.74 7.80 0.27
N ALA A 166 7.32 7.20 1.31
CA ALA A 166 7.97 5.90 1.22
C ALA A 166 7.05 4.76 1.64
N LEU A 167 6.89 3.74 0.80
CA LEU A 167 6.39 2.44 1.26
C LEU A 167 7.58 1.53 1.53
N ARG A 168 7.69 0.94 2.72
CA ARG A 168 8.84 0.11 3.10
C ARG A 168 8.39 -1.29 3.50
N LEU A 169 8.91 -2.30 2.82
CA LEU A 169 8.58 -3.71 3.01
C LEU A 169 9.71 -4.41 3.76
N TYR A 170 9.40 -5.08 4.86
CA TYR A 170 10.39 -5.70 5.75
C TYR A 170 10.27 -7.22 5.88
N HIS A 171 9.07 -7.79 5.77
CA HIS A 171 8.87 -9.22 6.04
C HIS A 171 9.39 -10.09 4.89
N ALA A 172 10.26 -11.06 5.20
CA ALA A 172 10.93 -11.87 4.18
C ALA A 172 9.99 -12.88 3.49
N ASP A 173 9.01 -13.39 4.23
CA ASP A 173 8.15 -14.48 3.77
C ASP A 173 6.85 -14.02 3.11
N ASN A 174 6.80 -12.78 2.58
CA ASN A 174 5.61 -12.28 1.89
C ASN A 174 5.21 -13.21 0.74
N THR A 175 3.92 -13.57 0.67
CA THR A 175 3.39 -14.52 -0.32
C THR A 175 2.49 -13.89 -1.36
N PHE A 176 2.16 -12.60 -1.23
CA PHE A 176 1.19 -11.98 -2.12
C PHE A 176 1.58 -12.07 -3.60
N SER A 177 0.63 -12.44 -4.47
CA SER A 177 0.93 -12.84 -5.85
C SER A 177 0.38 -11.89 -6.93
N GLY A 178 -0.50 -10.94 -6.58
CA GLY A 178 -1.06 -9.97 -7.52
C GLY A 178 -0.04 -8.92 -8.00
N GLY A 179 1.13 -8.87 -7.35
CA GLY A 179 2.26 -8.05 -7.74
C GLY A 179 2.37 -6.72 -7.00
N LEU A 180 3.43 -6.00 -7.30
CA LEU A 180 3.77 -4.70 -6.73
C LEU A 180 3.90 -3.67 -7.85
N ILE A 181 3.08 -2.63 -7.81
CA ILE A 181 3.19 -1.49 -8.71
C ILE A 181 3.90 -0.35 -7.98
N VAL A 182 4.96 0.17 -8.59
CA VAL A 182 5.76 1.30 -8.09
C VAL A 182 5.53 2.50 -9.01
N ARG A 183 4.73 3.47 -8.56
CA ARG A 183 4.55 4.75 -9.25
C ARG A 183 5.41 5.81 -8.59
N ALA A 184 6.41 6.28 -9.33
CA ALA A 184 7.40 7.19 -8.79
C ALA A 184 7.68 8.34 -9.76
N ALA A 185 7.63 9.57 -9.25
CA ALA A 185 8.12 10.72 -9.98
C ALA A 185 9.66 10.71 -10.05
N ASN A 186 10.22 11.44 -11.02
CA ASN A 186 11.65 11.73 -11.06
C ASN A 186 12.02 12.79 -10.01
N SER A 187 11.85 12.45 -8.73
CA SER A 187 11.99 13.34 -7.58
C SER A 187 12.28 12.56 -6.28
N ALA A 188 12.54 13.27 -5.20
CA ALA A 188 12.80 12.71 -3.87
C ALA A 188 11.52 12.15 -3.24
N TRP A 189 11.67 11.11 -2.42
CA TRP A 189 10.66 10.49 -1.55
C TRP A 189 9.61 9.60 -2.22
N TYR A 190 9.51 9.57 -3.55
CA TYR A 190 8.55 8.72 -4.26
C TYR A 190 9.07 7.28 -4.40
N HIS A 191 9.34 6.56 -3.30
CA HIS A 191 10.00 5.25 -3.37
C HIS A 191 9.27 4.11 -2.69
N VAL A 192 9.57 2.91 -3.17
CA VAL A 192 9.35 1.66 -2.44
C VAL A 192 10.70 1.11 -2.01
N SER A 193 10.90 0.88 -0.72
CA SER A 193 12.11 0.25 -0.19
C SER A 193 11.84 -1.20 0.22
N VAL A 194 12.72 -2.08 -0.22
CA VAL A 194 12.65 -3.53 0.05
C VAL A 194 13.85 -3.89 0.90
N ASN A 195 13.58 -4.39 2.12
CA ASN A 195 14.62 -4.57 3.14
C ASN A 195 14.93 -6.05 3.47
N ALA A 196 14.30 -6.99 2.76
CA ALA A 196 14.56 -8.43 2.90
C ALA A 196 14.32 -9.15 1.57
N SER A 197 14.98 -10.30 1.39
CA SER A 197 14.63 -11.27 0.34
C SER A 197 13.15 -11.63 0.47
N GLY A 198 12.43 -11.79 -0.65
CA GLY A 198 11.01 -12.16 -0.65
C GLY A 198 10.01 -11.07 -0.23
N ALA A 199 10.46 -9.92 0.29
CA ALA A 199 9.56 -8.86 0.75
C ALA A 199 8.67 -8.23 -0.34
N MET A 200 8.97 -8.44 -1.63
CA MET A 200 8.11 -8.03 -2.75
C MET A 200 7.01 -9.05 -3.10
N GLY A 201 6.84 -10.11 -2.31
CA GLY A 201 5.88 -11.17 -2.60
C GLY A 201 6.36 -12.09 -3.72
N THR A 202 5.42 -12.83 -4.31
CA THR A 202 5.69 -13.78 -5.40
C THR A 202 5.28 -13.25 -6.78
N GLY A 203 4.47 -12.18 -6.80
CA GLY A 203 3.98 -11.55 -8.01
C GLY A 203 5.03 -10.73 -8.77
N PRO A 204 4.66 -10.20 -9.96
CA PRO A 204 5.54 -9.32 -10.73
C PRO A 204 5.68 -7.94 -10.08
N VAL A 205 6.76 -7.24 -10.42
CA VAL A 205 7.00 -5.85 -10.01
C VAL A 205 6.94 -4.95 -11.25
N SER A 206 6.06 -3.95 -11.24
CA SER A 206 5.84 -3.03 -12.36
C SER A 206 6.33 -1.63 -12.01
N LEU A 207 7.26 -1.08 -12.81
CA LEU A 207 7.89 0.21 -12.55
C LEU A 207 7.35 1.30 -13.49
N TYR A 208 6.81 2.37 -12.91
CA TYR A 208 6.28 3.54 -13.59
C TYR A 208 7.08 4.79 -13.23
N GLY A 209 8.41 4.73 -13.38
CA GLY A 209 9.31 5.87 -13.21
C GLY A 209 10.15 5.82 -11.94
N GLY A 210 10.73 6.96 -11.60
CA GLY A 210 11.58 7.17 -10.43
C GLY A 210 12.70 8.18 -10.70
N ALA A 211 13.53 8.43 -9.69
CA ALA A 211 14.60 9.42 -9.74
C ALA A 211 15.82 8.93 -10.54
N ILE A 212 15.89 9.37 -11.79
CA ILE A 212 17.02 9.13 -12.68
C ILE A 212 18.21 10.04 -12.31
N ALA A 213 17.93 11.25 -11.85
CA ALA A 213 18.95 12.24 -11.51
C ALA A 213 19.79 11.81 -10.30
N THR A 214 21.12 11.89 -10.42
CA THR A 214 22.05 11.30 -9.45
C THR A 214 22.25 12.12 -8.17
N ASN A 215 21.82 13.37 -8.18
CA ASN A 215 21.94 14.34 -7.09
C ASN A 215 20.69 14.43 -6.19
N VAL A 216 19.74 13.49 -6.31
CA VAL A 216 18.50 13.48 -5.53
C VAL A 216 18.70 12.66 -4.25
N ALA A 217 18.59 13.31 -3.09
CA ALA A 217 18.49 12.61 -1.80
C ALA A 217 17.14 11.87 -1.70
N ASN A 218 17.13 10.68 -1.10
CA ASN A 218 15.94 9.83 -0.99
C ASN A 218 15.26 9.59 -2.35
N ALA A 219 16.07 9.26 -3.36
CA ALA A 219 15.66 9.04 -4.74
C ALA A 219 14.38 8.19 -4.86
N GLY A 220 13.41 8.65 -5.65
CA GLY A 220 12.22 7.88 -5.99
C GLY A 220 12.52 6.64 -6.84
N GLY A 221 11.60 5.68 -6.86
CA GLY A 221 11.72 4.42 -7.59
C GLY A 221 11.78 3.19 -6.68
N LEU A 222 12.34 2.08 -7.19
CA LEU A 222 12.53 0.86 -6.41
C LEU A 222 13.91 0.85 -5.75
N ILE A 223 13.94 0.70 -4.43
CA ILE A 223 15.17 0.67 -3.62
C ILE A 223 15.29 -0.71 -2.99
N LEU A 224 16.42 -1.38 -3.22
CA LEU A 224 16.74 -2.71 -2.71
C LEU A 224 17.90 -2.58 -1.72
N ASN A 225 17.68 -3.03 -0.48
CA ASN A 225 18.61 -2.82 0.62
C ASN A 225 19.19 -4.13 1.16
N GLY A 226 20.37 -4.03 1.78
CA GLY A 226 20.96 -5.08 2.60
C GLY A 226 21.61 -6.20 1.79
N THR A 227 21.53 -7.43 2.29
CA THR A 227 21.97 -8.64 1.57
C THR A 227 20.72 -9.42 1.20
N ALA A 228 20.29 -9.33 -0.06
CA ALA A 228 18.98 -9.83 -0.48
C ALA A 228 19.01 -10.45 -1.87
N THR A 229 18.14 -11.43 -2.09
CA THR A 229 17.88 -12.01 -3.42
C THR A 229 16.39 -11.85 -3.76
N HIS A 230 16.12 -11.40 -4.97
CA HIS A 230 14.78 -11.20 -5.49
C HIS A 230 14.59 -12.02 -6.78
N THR A 231 13.50 -12.77 -6.83
CA THR A 231 13.15 -13.68 -7.93
C THR A 231 11.98 -13.15 -8.77
N ASN A 232 11.37 -12.04 -8.36
CA ASN A 232 10.23 -11.44 -9.04
C ASN A 232 10.58 -11.07 -10.48
N THR A 233 9.62 -11.26 -11.40
CA THR A 233 9.72 -10.67 -12.73
C THR A 233 9.54 -9.17 -12.61
N ILE A 234 10.48 -8.37 -13.11
CA ILE A 234 10.41 -6.92 -13.13
C ILE A 234 10.03 -6.45 -14.53
N ARG A 235 9.06 -5.52 -14.63
CA ARG A 235 8.60 -4.94 -15.89
C ARG A 235 8.65 -3.42 -15.86
N LEU A 236 9.16 -2.81 -16.92
CA LEU A 236 9.17 -1.35 -17.06
C LEU A 236 7.98 -0.86 -17.90
N PHE A 237 7.34 0.20 -17.41
CA PHE A 237 6.31 0.97 -18.10
C PHE A 237 6.68 2.45 -18.28
N ALA A 238 7.88 2.82 -17.83
CA ALA A 238 8.54 4.10 -18.03
C ALA A 238 10.05 3.91 -17.84
N HIS A 239 10.87 4.88 -18.25
CA HIS A 239 12.28 4.92 -17.85
C HIS A 239 12.35 4.96 -16.32
N SER A 240 12.95 3.93 -15.73
CA SER A 240 12.84 3.69 -14.29
C SER A 240 14.20 3.33 -13.71
N PRO A 241 14.54 3.82 -12.51
CA PRO A 241 15.71 3.36 -11.80
C PRO A 241 15.40 2.15 -10.90
N ILE A 242 16.41 1.31 -10.70
CA ILE A 242 16.50 0.39 -9.56
C ILE A 242 17.75 0.75 -8.78
N HIS A 243 17.59 1.01 -7.49
CA HIS A 243 18.67 1.40 -6.59
C HIS A 243 19.11 0.20 -5.76
N GLY A 244 20.33 -0.29 -6.00
CA GLY A 244 20.93 -1.35 -5.20
C GLY A 244 21.84 -0.81 -4.10
N HIS A 245 21.47 -1.04 -2.85
CA HIS A 245 22.23 -0.66 -1.66
C HIS A 245 22.59 -1.92 -0.86
N GLY A 246 23.88 -2.23 -0.73
CA GLY A 246 24.34 -3.48 -0.14
C GLY A 246 24.68 -4.55 -1.19
N THR A 247 24.51 -5.82 -0.87
CA THR A 247 24.80 -6.96 -1.75
C THR A 247 23.49 -7.58 -2.23
N VAL A 248 23.00 -7.13 -3.38
CA VAL A 248 21.66 -7.49 -3.90
C VAL A 248 21.78 -8.38 -5.14
N THR A 249 20.93 -9.39 -5.25
CA THR A 249 20.81 -10.22 -6.46
C THR A 249 19.39 -10.15 -7.03
N LEU A 250 19.28 -9.78 -8.30
CA LEU A 250 18.09 -9.93 -9.13
C LEU A 250 18.24 -11.20 -9.96
N SER A 251 17.48 -12.24 -9.60
CA SER A 251 17.51 -13.55 -10.28
C SER A 251 16.29 -13.78 -11.17
N GLY A 252 15.22 -13.00 -10.95
CA GLY A 252 14.05 -13.01 -11.82
C GLY A 252 14.29 -12.29 -13.16
N PRO A 253 13.48 -12.56 -14.19
CA PRO A 253 13.55 -11.86 -15.47
C PRO A 253 13.30 -10.36 -15.33
N VAL A 254 13.95 -9.55 -16.17
CA VAL A 254 13.73 -8.12 -16.29
C VAL A 254 13.30 -7.80 -17.72
N ASP A 255 12.04 -7.42 -17.88
CA ASP A 255 11.45 -6.99 -19.14
C ASP A 255 11.44 -5.46 -19.23
N LEU A 256 12.26 -4.94 -20.13
CA LEU A 256 12.47 -3.52 -20.34
C LEU A 256 11.46 -2.94 -21.35
N GLY A 257 10.84 -3.77 -22.18
CA GLY A 257 10.08 -3.32 -23.34
C GLY A 257 10.88 -2.32 -24.20
N ALA A 258 10.32 -1.13 -24.41
CA ALA A 258 10.96 -0.01 -25.11
C ALA A 258 11.68 0.97 -24.18
N TYR A 259 11.72 0.72 -22.87
CA TYR A 259 12.23 1.65 -21.87
C TYR A 259 13.68 1.36 -21.47
N THR A 260 14.26 2.33 -20.77
CA THR A 260 15.60 2.23 -20.19
C THR A 260 15.50 1.92 -18.71
N LEU A 261 16.22 0.90 -18.27
CA LEU A 261 16.49 0.68 -16.85
C LEU A 261 17.76 1.42 -16.44
N HIS A 262 17.62 2.31 -15.46
CA HIS A 262 18.72 3.01 -14.83
C HIS A 262 19.24 2.21 -13.62
N LEU A 263 20.45 1.69 -13.76
CA LEU A 263 21.14 0.92 -12.74
C LEU A 263 21.81 1.89 -11.75
N ARG A 264 21.21 2.01 -10.56
CA ARG A 264 21.52 3.01 -9.54
C ARG A 264 21.95 2.39 -8.22
N GLY A 265 22.36 3.22 -7.28
CA GLY A 265 22.80 2.84 -5.94
C GLY A 265 24.32 2.79 -5.77
N ASN A 266 24.75 2.55 -4.53
CA ASN A 266 26.15 2.53 -4.11
C ASN A 266 26.63 1.13 -3.64
N GLY A 267 25.77 0.11 -3.70
CA GLY A 267 26.09 -1.27 -3.35
C GLY A 267 26.77 -2.06 -4.46
N THR A 268 26.85 -3.37 -4.26
CA THR A 268 27.15 -4.38 -5.29
C THR A 268 25.86 -5.12 -5.63
N THR A 269 25.34 -4.90 -6.83
CA THR A 269 24.13 -5.57 -7.32
C THR A 269 24.45 -6.48 -8.48
N THR A 270 23.93 -7.69 -8.46
CA THR A 270 24.04 -8.66 -9.54
C THR A 270 22.67 -8.85 -10.17
N ALA A 271 22.53 -8.62 -11.47
CA ALA A 271 21.40 -9.08 -12.25
C ALA A 271 21.82 -10.33 -12.99
N SER A 272 21.25 -11.47 -12.61
CA SER A 272 21.56 -12.79 -13.17
C SER A 272 20.38 -13.41 -13.93
N GLY A 273 19.17 -12.86 -13.74
CA GLY A 273 18.01 -13.20 -14.56
C GLY A 273 18.12 -12.64 -15.97
N ALA A 274 17.36 -13.21 -16.91
CA ALA A 274 17.33 -12.74 -18.29
C ALA A 274 16.86 -11.28 -18.35
N ILE A 275 17.63 -10.42 -19.01
CA ILE A 275 17.26 -9.03 -19.29
C ILE A 275 16.90 -8.93 -20.77
N ALA A 276 15.66 -8.54 -21.07
CA ALA A 276 15.15 -8.44 -22.43
C ALA A 276 14.55 -7.05 -22.71
N GLY A 277 14.81 -6.51 -23.89
CA GLY A 277 14.28 -5.20 -24.32
C GLY A 277 14.64 -4.89 -25.76
N SER A 278 13.91 -3.96 -26.38
CA SER A 278 14.09 -3.56 -27.78
C SER A 278 14.68 -2.15 -27.95
N GLY A 279 14.92 -1.43 -26.84
CA GLY A 279 15.45 -0.06 -26.85
C GLY A 279 16.96 0.00 -27.12
N ALA A 280 17.42 1.01 -27.87
CA ALA A 280 18.84 1.22 -28.21
C ALA A 280 19.73 1.53 -26.99
N GLN A 281 19.14 1.95 -25.86
CA GLN A 281 19.80 2.17 -24.57
C GLN A 281 19.00 1.48 -23.47
N ALA A 282 18.86 0.17 -23.59
CA ALA A 282 18.05 -0.64 -22.68
C ALA A 282 18.55 -0.55 -21.22
N LEU A 283 19.87 -0.41 -21.02
CA LEU A 283 20.50 -0.30 -19.69
C LEU A 283 21.44 0.91 -19.63
N ILE A 284 21.29 1.73 -18.58
CA ILE A 284 22.22 2.82 -18.29
C ILE A 284 22.69 2.69 -16.84
N LYS A 285 24.00 2.69 -16.66
CA LYS A 285 24.62 2.78 -15.35
C LYS A 285 24.81 4.25 -14.97
N SER A 286 24.14 4.70 -13.90
CA SER A 286 24.15 6.12 -13.52
C SER A 286 24.97 6.44 -12.26
N ASP A 287 25.13 5.49 -11.34
CA ASP A 287 25.86 5.71 -10.08
C ASP A 287 27.16 4.90 -9.98
N ALA A 288 27.98 5.24 -8.98
CA ALA A 288 29.28 4.63 -8.71
C ALA A 288 29.23 3.19 -8.14
N GLY A 289 28.06 2.69 -7.71
CA GLY A 289 27.94 1.31 -7.21
C GLY A 289 28.40 0.27 -8.23
N ARG A 290 28.54 -1.00 -7.87
CA ARG A 290 28.88 -2.06 -8.82
C ARG A 290 27.61 -2.75 -9.31
N TRP A 291 27.44 -2.87 -10.62
CA TRP A 291 26.42 -3.71 -11.24
C TRP A 291 27.09 -4.80 -12.07
N ILE A 292 26.73 -6.05 -11.80
CA ILE A 292 27.19 -7.25 -12.51
C ILE A 292 25.99 -7.75 -13.31
N LEU A 293 26.19 -7.98 -14.62
CA LEU A 293 25.18 -8.44 -15.57
C LEU A 293 25.60 -9.78 -16.17
#